data_AF-A0A2D7KX42-F1
#
_entry.id   AF-A0A2D7KX42-F1
#
_cell.length_a   1.000
_cell.length_b   1.000
_cell.length_c   1.000
_cell.angle_alpha   90.00
_cell.angle_beta   90.00
_cell.angle_gamma   90.00
#
_symmetry.space_group_name_H-M   'P 1'
#
loop_
_entity.id
_entity.type
_entity.pdbx_description
1 polymer ?
#
loop_
_entity_poly.entity_id
_entity_poly.type
_entity_poly.pdbx_seq_one_letter_code
_entity_poly.pdbx_strand_id
1 'polypeptide(L)'
;MITSVMPICKHEDFLLSTKNYRNLLGIDHGSKYIGIAISHKELFVATPLKTIVRKKQQYDFDELIKIIKENDVGGIVVGLPLNMNGTRGPRCQSVETFFRNFL
;
A
#
# COMPACT_ATOMS: atom_id res chain seq x y z
N MET A 1 22.64 5.92 14.19
CA MET A 1 21.28 5.74 14.75
C MET A 1 20.28 5.80 13.61
N ILE A 2 20.02 4.66 12.98
CA ILE A 2 18.95 4.57 11.96
C ILE A 2 17.67 4.49 12.78
N THR A 3 16.94 5.61 12.86
CA THR A 3 15.63 5.68 13.47
C THR A 3 14.79 4.53 12.93
N SER A 4 14.25 3.70 13.83
CA SER A 4 13.23 2.71 13.52
C SER A 4 12.02 3.46 12.96
N VAL A 5 12.00 3.64 11.64
CA VAL A 5 10.82 4.16 10.94
C VAL A 5 9.78 3.06 11.10
N MET A 6 8.66 3.40 11.76
CA MET A 6 7.51 2.51 11.74
C MET A 6 7.20 2.18 10.28
N PRO A 7 7.09 0.89 9.90
CA PRO A 7 6.90 0.50 8.50
C PRO A 7 5.56 1.02 7.94
N ILE A 8 4.66 1.46 8.83
CA ILE A 8 3.45 2.21 8.54
C ILE A 8 3.60 3.59 9.20
N CYS A 9 3.53 4.65 8.40
CA CYS A 9 3.67 6.03 8.86
C CYS A 9 2.53 6.92 8.31
N LYS A 10 2.43 8.16 8.81
CA LYS A 10 1.52 9.15 8.25
C LYS A 10 2.07 9.68 6.92
N HIS A 11 1.19 10.26 6.10
CA HIS A 11 1.56 10.81 4.79
C HIS A 11 2.68 11.86 4.87
N GLU A 12 2.72 12.66 5.94
CA GLU A 12 3.76 13.68 6.20
C GLU A 12 5.17 13.05 6.28
N ASP A 13 5.30 11.97 7.05
CA ASP A 13 6.58 11.26 7.22
C ASP A 13 6.95 10.46 5.96
N PHE A 14 5.93 9.93 5.28
CA PHE A 14 6.10 9.10 4.10
C PHE A 14 6.84 9.84 2.98
N LEU A 15 6.42 11.07 2.63
CA LEU A 15 7.04 11.86 1.56
C LEU A 15 8.51 12.22 1.85
N LEU A 16 8.86 12.38 3.12
CA LEU A 16 10.24 12.61 3.53
C LEU A 16 11.12 11.36 3.32
N SER A 17 10.52 10.17 3.47
CA SER A 17 11.21 8.89 3.33
C SER A 17 11.33 8.39 1.88
N THR A 18 10.48 8.84 0.97
CA THR A 18 10.38 8.33 -0.42
C THR A 18 11.15 9.14 -1.47
N LYS A 19 12.15 9.93 -1.07
CA LYS A 19 12.97 10.84 -1.94
C LYS A 19 13.76 10.16 -3.09
N ASN A 20 13.46 8.92 -3.45
CA ASN A 20 14.28 8.06 -4.29
C ASN A 20 13.84 7.94 -5.77
N TYR A 21 13.06 8.86 -6.34
CA TYR A 21 12.60 8.80 -7.75
C TYR A 21 12.14 7.39 -8.18
N ARG A 22 11.35 6.75 -7.34
CA ARG A 22 10.81 5.40 -7.57
C ARG A 22 9.30 5.47 -7.62
N ASN A 23 8.70 4.50 -8.29
CA ASN A 23 7.26 4.43 -8.44
C ASN A 23 6.62 4.18 -7.06
N LEU A 24 5.43 4.74 -6.82
CA LEU A 24 4.62 4.38 -5.67
C LEU A 24 3.47 3.48 -6.09
N LEU A 25 3.14 2.52 -5.23
CA LEU A 25 2.00 1.62 -5.41
C LEU A 25 0.84 2.07 -4.53
N GLY A 26 -0.29 2.43 -5.15
CA GLY A 26 -1.55 2.66 -4.46
C GLY A 26 -2.32 1.35 -4.31
N ILE A 27 -2.78 1.04 -3.09
CA ILE A 27 -3.52 -0.19 -2.80
C ILE A 27 -4.87 0.12 -2.15
N ASP A 28 -5.93 -0.40 -2.76
CA ASP A 28 -7.27 -0.48 -2.17
C ASP A 28 -7.58 -1.94 -1.80
N HIS A 29 -7.49 -2.26 -0.50
CA HIS A 29 -7.66 -3.60 0.02
C HIS A 29 -9.14 -3.89 0.35
N GLY A 30 -9.81 -4.56 -0.58
CA GLY A 30 -11.17 -5.08 -0.40
C GLY A 30 -11.24 -6.51 0.14
N SER A 31 -12.45 -6.99 0.41
CA SER A 31 -12.68 -8.37 0.87
C SER A 31 -12.50 -9.42 -0.23
N LYS A 32 -12.79 -9.05 -1.48
CA LYS A 32 -12.73 -9.96 -2.65
C LYS A 32 -11.64 -9.59 -3.65
N TYR A 33 -11.32 -8.31 -3.75
CA TYR A 33 -10.36 -7.78 -4.71
C TYR A 33 -9.39 -6.83 -4.01
N ILE A 34 -8.17 -6.76 -4.51
CA ILE A 34 -7.20 -5.72 -4.16
C ILE A 34 -6.98 -4.89 -5.42
N GLY A 35 -7.43 -3.64 -5.40
CA GLY A 35 -7.18 -2.68 -6.47
C GLY A 35 -5.75 -2.16 -6.36
N ILE A 36 -5.01 -2.21 -7.47
CA ILE A 36 -3.63 -1.74 -7.55
C ILE A 36 -3.56 -0.61 -8.57
N ALA A 37 -3.06 0.54 -8.12
CA ALA A 37 -2.68 1.67 -8.95
C ALA A 37 -1.17 1.91 -8.82
N ILE A 38 -0.55 2.48 -9.84
CA ILE A 38 0.86 2.83 -9.83
C ILE A 38 1.06 4.28 -10.25
N SER A 39 2.01 4.94 -9.60
CA SER A 39 2.50 6.26 -10.02
C SER A 39 3.83 6.15 -10.76
N HIS A 40 4.15 7.18 -11.51
CA HIS A 40 5.50 7.35 -12.08
C HIS A 40 6.41 8.12 -11.12
N LYS A 41 7.71 8.14 -11.41
CA LYS A 41 8.78 8.71 -10.56
C LYS A 41 8.58 10.18 -10.23
N GLU A 42 7.84 10.90 -11.06
CA GLU A 42 7.50 12.31 -10.94
C GLU A 42 6.32 12.56 -9.99
N LEU A 43 5.60 11.51 -9.58
CA LEU A 43 4.50 11.54 -8.61
C LEU A 43 3.31 12.45 -8.98
N PHE A 44 3.14 12.80 -10.27
CA PHE A 44 2.03 13.64 -10.74
C PHE A 44 0.72 12.89 -10.99
N VAL A 45 0.82 11.65 -11.48
CA VAL A 45 -0.33 10.85 -11.93
C VAL A 45 -0.21 9.44 -11.36
N ALA A 46 -1.34 8.89 -10.94
CA ALA A 46 -1.51 7.49 -10.66
C ALA A 46 -2.46 6.87 -11.70
N THR A 47 -2.09 5.72 -12.26
CA THR A 47 -2.89 4.97 -13.22
C THR A 47 -3.28 3.60 -12.67
N PRO A 48 -4.45 3.07 -13.03
CA PRO A 48 -4.80 1.68 -12.68
C PRO A 48 -3.79 0.70 -13.27
N LEU A 49 -3.28 -0.22 -12.47
CA LEU A 49 -2.31 -1.23 -12.91
C LEU A 49 -2.93 -2.63 -13.00
N LYS A 50 -3.56 -3.10 -11.92
CA LYS A 50 -4.08 -4.47 -11.82
C LYS A 50 -5.16 -4.57 -10.75
N THR A 51 -6.05 -5.55 -10.90
CA THR A 51 -6.92 -5.99 -9.81
C THR A 51 -6.53 -7.41 -9.43
N ILE A 52 -6.09 -7.63 -8.20
CA ILE A 52 -5.80 -8.97 -7.66
C ILE A 52 -7.11 -9.56 -7.13
N VAL A 53 -7.47 -10.75 -7.60
CA VAL A 53 -8.57 -11.53 -6.99
C VAL A 53 -8.02 -12.24 -5.77
N ARG A 54 -8.57 -11.92 -4.60
CA ARG A 54 -8.04 -12.42 -3.33
C ARG A 54 -8.23 -13.93 -3.20
N LYS A 55 -7.21 -14.59 -2.65
CA LYS A 55 -7.24 -16.02 -2.34
C LYS A 55 -6.76 -16.23 -0.91
N LYS A 56 -5.65 -16.94 -0.74
CA LYS A 56 -4.94 -17.07 0.53
C LYS A 56 -4.01 -15.88 0.70
N GLN A 57 -3.79 -15.46 1.93
CA GLN A 57 -2.93 -14.32 2.24
C GLN A 57 -1.53 -14.43 1.62
N GLN A 58 -0.93 -15.63 1.62
CA GLN A 58 0.37 -15.83 0.97
C GLN A 58 0.34 -15.56 -0.54
N TYR A 59 -0.73 -15.96 -1.23
CA TYR A 59 -0.89 -15.68 -2.66
C TYR A 59 -1.02 -14.17 -2.91
N ASP A 60 -1.81 -13.49 -2.09
CA ASP A 60 -1.98 -12.04 -2.17
C ASP A 60 -0.61 -11.32 -1.98
N PHE A 61 0.21 -11.81 -1.04
CA PHE A 61 1.56 -11.29 -0.79
C PHE A 61 2.53 -11.54 -1.94
N ASP A 62 2.52 -12.76 -2.51
CA ASP A 62 3.39 -13.12 -3.63
C ASP A 62 3.11 -12.25 -4.86
N GLU A 63 1.82 -11.98 -5.15
CA GLU A 63 1.41 -11.07 -6.23
C GLU A 63 1.86 -9.63 -5.97
N LEU A 64 1.73 -9.13 -4.74
CA LEU A 64 2.21 -7.79 -4.38
C LEU A 64 3.73 -7.68 -4.52
N ILE A 65 4.50 -8.66 -4.01
CA ILE A 65 5.96 -8.69 -4.12
C ILE A 65 6.40 -8.70 -5.59
N LYS A 66 5.72 -9.49 -6.43
CA LYS A 66 5.98 -9.53 -7.86
C LYS A 66 5.80 -8.15 -8.50
N ILE A 67 4.66 -7.50 -8.25
CA ILE A 67 4.37 -6.15 -8.78
C ILE A 67 5.40 -5.12 -8.31
N ILE A 68 5.77 -5.16 -7.02
CA ILE A 68 6.75 -4.25 -6.42
C ILE A 68 8.10 -4.37 -7.13
N LYS A 69 8.57 -5.59 -7.38
CA LYS A 69 9.85 -5.85 -8.05
C LYS A 69 9.82 -5.46 -9.52
N GLU A 70 8.76 -5.84 -10.25
CA GLU A 70 8.64 -5.59 -11.69
C GLU A 70 8.55 -4.10 -12.01
N ASN A 71 8.03 -3.29 -11.10
CA ASN A 71 7.77 -1.87 -11.35
C ASN A 71 8.67 -0.91 -10.56
N ASP A 72 9.76 -1.38 -9.96
CA ASP A 72 10.71 -0.54 -9.20
C ASP A 72 10.00 0.34 -8.14
N VAL A 73 9.12 -0.29 -7.35
CA VAL A 73 8.30 0.40 -6.36
C VAL A 73 9.15 0.77 -5.14
N GLY A 74 9.16 2.06 -4.78
CA GLY A 74 9.89 2.61 -3.65
C GLY A 74 9.04 2.86 -2.41
N GLY A 75 7.71 2.76 -2.53
CA GLY A 75 6.79 2.97 -1.41
C GLY A 75 5.37 2.52 -1.75
N ILE A 76 4.60 2.22 -0.70
CA ILE A 76 3.22 1.75 -0.81
C ILE A 76 2.31 2.71 -0.06
N VAL A 77 1.21 3.11 -0.71
CA VAL A 77 0.14 3.91 -0.11
C VAL A 77 -1.10 3.03 -0.03
N VAL A 78 -1.62 2.83 1.19
CA VAL A 78 -2.76 1.96 1.44
C VAL A 78 -3.98 2.80 1.83
N GLY A 79 -5.11 2.54 1.18
CA GLY A 79 -6.40 3.13 1.55
C GLY A 79 -6.83 2.67 2.95
N LEU A 80 -7.20 3.63 3.81
CA LEU A 80 -7.67 3.36 5.16
C LEU A 80 -9.20 3.55 5.24
N PRO A 81 -10.01 2.48 5.35
CA PRO A 81 -11.46 2.57 5.32
C PRO A 81 -11.99 3.03 6.68
N LEU A 82 -12.02 4.34 6.88
CA LEU A 82 -12.66 4.97 8.04
C LEU A 82 -14.20 4.88 7.92
N ASN A 83 -14.88 4.90 9.06
CA ASN A 83 -16.33 5.05 9.10
C ASN A 83 -16.72 6.47 8.61
N MET A 84 -17.99 6.67 8.23
CA MET A 84 -18.48 7.96 7.74
C MET A 84 -18.31 9.12 8.75
N ASN A 85 -18.23 8.80 10.05
CA ASN A 85 -17.95 9.76 11.11
C ASN A 85 -16.44 9.94 11.40
N GLY A 86 -15.56 9.42 10.54
CA GLY A 86 -14.10 9.48 10.68
C GLY A 86 -13.49 8.50 11.68
N THR A 87 -14.29 7.74 12.42
CA THR A 87 -13.79 6.76 13.39
C THR A 87 -13.22 5.51 12.72
N ARG A 88 -12.34 4.79 13.42
CA ARG A 88 -11.79 3.51 12.95
C ARG A 88 -12.78 2.38 13.22
N GLY A 89 -13.13 1.62 12.18
CA GLY A 89 -13.96 0.42 12.28
C GLY A 89 -13.18 -0.89 12.09
N PRO A 90 -13.85 -2.06 12.14
CA PRO A 90 -13.22 -3.37 11.93
C PRO A 90 -12.47 -3.51 10.60
N ARG A 91 -12.95 -2.84 9.53
CA ARG A 91 -12.26 -2.84 8.23
C ARG A 91 -10.91 -2.14 8.29
N CYS A 92 -10.81 -1.04 9.03
CA CYS A 92 -9.54 -0.33 9.26
C CYS A 92 -8.53 -1.26 9.92
N GLN A 93 -8.94 -1.98 10.97
CA GLN A 93 -8.09 -2.95 11.67
C GLN A 93 -7.70 -4.13 10.77
N SER A 94 -8.61 -4.65 9.95
CA SER A 94 -8.31 -5.72 9.00
C SER A 94 -7.25 -5.31 7.98
N VAL A 95 -7.33 -4.08 7.44
CA VAL A 95 -6.32 -3.54 6.51
C VAL A 95 -4.97 -3.38 7.21
N GLU A 96 -4.95 -2.76 8.39
CA GLU A 96 -3.71 -2.58 9.16
C GLU A 96 -3.04 -3.93 9.49
N THR A 97 -3.80 -4.92 9.95
CA THR A 97 -3.27 -6.26 10.26
C THR A 97 -2.72 -6.94 9.00
N PHE A 98 -3.41 -6.85 7.86
CA PHE A 98 -2.93 -7.42 6.60
C PHE A 98 -1.56 -6.87 6.22
N PHE A 99 -1.39 -5.55 6.25
CA PHE A 99 -0.12 -4.92 5.88
C PHE A 99 0.96 -5.04 6.95
N ARG A 100 0.60 -5.14 8.23
CA ARG A 100 1.56 -5.49 9.30
C ARG A 100 2.15 -6.88 9.12
N ASN A 101 1.36 -7.83 8.59
CA ASN A 101 1.83 -9.18 8.31
C ASN A 101 2.59 -9.29 6.97
N PHE A 102 2.50 -8.27 6.12
CA PHE A 102 3.15 -8.22 4.81
C PHE A 102 4.59 -7.71 4.88
N LEU A 103 4.86 -6.81 5.83
CA LEU A 103 6.15 -6.12 6.04
C LEU A 103 7.05 -6.93 6.97
#